data_AF-D2S2A5-F1
#
_entry.id   AF-D2S2A5-F1
#
_cell.length_a   1.000
_cell.length_b   1.000
_cell.length_c   1.000
_cell.angle_alpha   90.00
_cell.angle_beta   90.00
_cell.angle_gamma   90.00
#
_symmetry.space_group_name_H-M   'P 1'
#
loop_
_entity.id
_entity.type
_entity.pdbx_description
1 polymer ?
#
loop_
_entity_poly.entity_id
_entity_poly.type
_entity_poly.pdbx_seq_one_letter_code
_entity_poly.pdbx_strand_id
1 'polypeptide(L)'
;MDSGIFFGLITMTSWGIWIILGNGASESIDPRTAAAITYLVAGLLALGSIVVSDASIAVTARGGLLASAAGLFAGIGLISMYIGFSQASTTLVSTLGAMYFVVAAVLGIVILGDDVTITRFTGIAFACLSIILITR
;
A
#
# COMPACT_ATOMS: atom_id res chain seq x y z
N MET A 1 22.60 9.56 3.50
CA MET A 1 21.53 8.92 2.72
C MET A 1 20.38 9.90 2.64
N ASP A 2 19.76 10.06 1.48
CA ASP A 2 18.58 10.93 1.32
C ASP A 2 17.46 10.47 2.26
N SER A 3 16.78 11.41 2.93
CA SER A 3 15.74 11.09 3.91
C SER A 3 14.54 10.38 3.28
N GLY A 4 14.21 10.72 2.03
CA GLY A 4 13.17 10.04 1.26
C GLY A 4 13.51 8.59 0.97
N ILE A 5 14.77 8.32 0.58
CA ILE A 5 15.25 6.93 0.38
C ILE A 5 15.16 6.15 1.70
N PHE A 6 15.55 6.75 2.82
CA PHE A 6 15.48 6.11 4.14
C PHE A 6 14.04 5.70 4.50
N PHE A 7 13.07 6.62 4.40
CA PHE A 7 11.67 6.29 4.69
C PHE A 7 11.10 5.29 3.69
N GLY A 8 11.49 5.37 2.41
CA GLY A 8 11.10 4.39 1.40
C GLY A 8 11.57 2.96 1.73
N LEU A 9 12.79 2.80 2.24
CA LEU A 9 13.32 1.51 2.67
C LEU A 9 12.58 0.95 3.89
N ILE A 10 12.25 1.82 4.87
CA ILE A 10 11.41 1.43 6.01
C ILE A 10 10.05 0.94 5.50
N THR A 11 9.39 1.72 4.65
CA THR A 11 8.10 1.36 4.05
C THR A 11 8.17 0.00 3.35
N MET A 12 9.12 -0.18 2.44
CA MET A 12 9.31 -1.44 1.71
C MET A 12 9.46 -2.64 2.65
N THR A 13 10.30 -2.50 3.68
CA THR A 13 10.58 -3.58 4.63
C THR A 13 9.35 -3.88 5.50
N SER A 14 8.69 -2.84 6.03
CA SER A 14 7.49 -2.99 6.85
C SER A 14 6.34 -3.65 6.09
N TRP A 15 6.11 -3.29 4.82
CA TRP A 15 5.12 -3.95 3.98
C TRP A 15 5.47 -5.43 3.72
N GLY A 16 6.75 -5.75 3.51
CA GLY A 16 7.21 -7.13 3.36
C GLY A 16 6.95 -7.99 4.60
N ILE A 17 7.29 -7.49 5.79
CA ILE A 17 7.01 -8.17 7.06
C ILE A 17 5.50 -8.33 7.28
N TRP A 18 4.73 -7.28 7.00
CA TRP A 18 3.28 -7.30 7.13
C TRP A 18 2.63 -8.38 6.25
N ILE A 19 3.11 -8.62 5.03
CA ILE A 19 2.56 -9.68 4.15
C ILE A 19 2.58 -11.04 4.85
N ILE A 20 3.70 -11.40 5.49
CA ILE A 20 3.85 -12.69 6.17
C ILE A 20 2.91 -12.80 7.37
N LEU A 21 2.90 -11.76 8.22
CA LEU A 21 2.03 -11.74 9.41
C LEU A 21 0.55 -11.68 9.03
N GLY A 22 0.20 -10.91 8.02
CA GLY A 22 -1.15 -10.75 7.52
C GLY A 22 -1.70 -12.03 6.89
N ASN A 23 -0.87 -12.76 6.15
CA ASN A 23 -1.24 -14.09 5.66
C ASN A 23 -1.52 -15.05 6.81
N GLY A 24 -0.59 -15.18 7.77
CA GLY A 24 -0.78 -16.04 8.93
C GLY A 24 -2.01 -15.68 9.76
N ALA A 25 -2.32 -14.38 9.89
CA ALA A 25 -3.55 -13.93 10.54
C ALA A 25 -4.81 -14.30 9.73
N SER A 26 -4.77 -14.19 8.39
CA SER A 26 -5.87 -14.56 7.50
C SER A 26 -6.19 -16.06 7.51
N GLU A 27 -5.19 -16.90 7.79
CA GLU A 27 -5.35 -18.35 7.96
C GLU A 27 -5.88 -18.72 9.36
N SER A 28 -5.61 -17.87 10.36
CA SER A 28 -5.93 -18.15 11.76
C SER A 28 -7.33 -17.70 12.18
N ILE A 29 -7.86 -16.67 11.54
CA ILE A 29 -9.17 -16.08 11.81
C ILE A 29 -9.82 -15.59 10.51
N ASP A 30 -11.09 -15.18 10.57
CA ASP A 30 -11.76 -14.60 9.40
C ASP A 30 -10.93 -13.45 8.79
N PRO A 31 -10.66 -13.47 7.46
CA PRO A 31 -9.76 -12.50 6.83
C PRO A 31 -10.22 -11.04 6.95
N ARG A 32 -11.54 -10.79 6.98
CA ARG A 32 -12.07 -9.43 7.18
C ARG A 32 -11.81 -8.96 8.60
N THR A 33 -11.93 -9.87 9.56
CA THR A 33 -11.58 -9.61 10.97
C THR A 33 -10.09 -9.36 11.14
N ALA A 34 -9.23 -10.15 10.50
CA ALA A 34 -7.78 -9.93 10.50
C ALA A 34 -7.40 -8.57 9.88
N ALA A 35 -8.04 -8.18 8.78
CA ALA A 35 -7.87 -6.87 8.17
C ALA A 35 -8.29 -5.74 9.11
N ALA A 36 -9.44 -5.87 9.77
CA ALA A 36 -9.97 -4.87 10.69
C ALA A 36 -9.05 -4.64 11.90
N ILE A 37 -8.58 -5.73 12.54
CA ILE A 37 -7.61 -5.63 13.65
C ILE A 37 -6.32 -4.96 13.18
N THR A 38 -5.81 -5.36 12.02
CA THR A 38 -4.58 -4.79 11.45
C THR A 38 -4.68 -3.29 11.26
N TYR A 39 -5.78 -2.80 10.70
CA TYR A 39 -5.97 -1.35 10.49
C TYR A 39 -6.28 -0.59 11.76
N LEU A 40 -6.92 -1.22 12.74
CA LEU A 40 -7.07 -0.60 14.05
C LEU A 40 -5.71 -0.36 14.69
N VAL A 41 -4.82 -1.36 14.67
CA VAL A 41 -3.45 -1.21 15.21
C VAL A 41 -2.64 -0.19 14.41
N ALA A 42 -2.70 -0.23 13.09
CA ALA A 42 -2.01 0.73 12.23
C ALA A 42 -2.52 2.17 12.42
N GLY A 43 -3.84 2.35 12.56
CA GLY A 43 -4.48 3.63 12.82
C GLY A 43 -4.08 4.18 14.19
N LEU A 44 -4.07 3.35 15.23
CA LEU A 44 -3.58 3.75 16.56
C LEU A 44 -2.10 4.14 16.53
N LEU A 45 -1.27 3.41 15.78
CA LEU A 45 0.14 3.77 15.60
C LEU A 45 0.30 5.12 14.88
N ALA A 46 -0.49 5.38 13.84
CA ALA A 46 -0.48 6.65 13.12
C ALA A 46 -1.01 7.81 13.98
N LEU A 47 -1.99 7.58 14.84
CA LEU A 47 -2.43 8.58 15.82
C LEU A 47 -1.36 8.82 16.88
N GLY A 48 -0.74 7.76 17.38
CA GLY A 48 0.35 7.84 18.36
C GLY A 48 1.55 8.62 17.83
N SER A 49 1.86 8.49 16.53
CA SER A 49 2.96 9.24 15.91
C SER A 49 2.73 10.76 15.94
N ILE A 50 1.47 11.21 15.80
CA ILE A 50 1.11 12.63 15.94
C ILE A 50 1.41 13.10 17.37
N VAL A 51 1.01 12.33 18.39
CA VAL A 51 1.16 12.70 19.81
C VAL A 51 2.62 12.87 20.22
N VAL A 52 3.53 12.06 19.66
CA VAL A 52 4.97 12.13 19.97
C VAL A 52 5.75 13.04 19.03
N SER A 53 5.06 13.77 18.14
CA SER A 53 5.67 14.67 17.16
C SER A 53 5.20 16.10 17.36
N ASP A 54 5.94 17.07 16.83
CA ASP A 54 5.52 18.47 16.75
C ASP A 54 4.54 18.73 15.58
N ALA A 55 3.81 17.70 15.13
CA ALA A 55 2.90 17.81 13.99
C ALA A 55 1.67 18.66 14.34
N SER A 56 1.24 19.50 13.39
CA SER A 56 -0.02 20.23 13.51
C SER A 56 -1.21 19.29 13.37
N ILE A 57 -2.18 19.40 14.27
CA ILE A 57 -3.46 18.68 14.22
C ILE A 57 -4.55 19.43 13.43
N ALA A 58 -4.19 20.55 12.77
CA ALA A 58 -5.14 21.33 12.01
C ALA A 58 -5.60 20.58 10.75
N VAL A 59 -6.91 20.38 10.62
CA VAL A 59 -7.52 19.74 9.45
C VAL A 59 -8.16 20.80 8.56
N THR A 60 -7.64 20.95 7.34
CA THR A 60 -8.30 21.76 6.29
C THR A 60 -9.35 20.93 5.57
N ALA A 61 -10.38 21.58 4.99
CA ALA A 61 -11.43 20.86 4.25
C ALA A 61 -10.86 20.00 3.10
N ARG A 62 -9.94 20.56 2.31
CA ARG A 62 -9.27 19.84 1.22
C ARG A 62 -8.38 18.71 1.74
N GLY A 63 -7.56 18.98 2.75
CA GLY A 63 -6.66 17.97 3.33
C GLY A 63 -7.43 16.80 3.95
N GLY A 64 -8.47 17.10 4.72
CA GLY A 64 -9.36 16.10 5.29
C GLY A 64 -10.04 15.25 4.23
N LEU A 65 -10.61 15.85 3.18
CA LEU A 65 -11.25 15.12 2.10
C LEU A 65 -10.28 14.18 1.37
N LEU A 66 -9.08 14.65 1.02
CA LEU A 66 -8.06 13.84 0.36
C LEU A 66 -7.57 12.70 1.26
N ALA A 67 -7.33 12.98 2.55
CA ALA A 67 -6.91 11.96 3.51
C ALA A 67 -8.00 10.90 3.73
N SER A 68 -9.28 11.31 3.82
CA SER A 68 -10.41 10.39 3.92
C SER A 68 -10.57 9.52 2.67
N ALA A 69 -10.45 10.11 1.48
CA ALA A 69 -10.48 9.35 0.24
C ALA A 69 -9.31 8.36 0.15
N ALA A 70 -8.09 8.79 0.49
CA ALA A 70 -6.93 7.90 0.56
C ALA A 70 -7.14 6.75 1.54
N GLY A 71 -7.67 7.03 2.74
CA GLY A 71 -8.00 6.02 3.75
C GLY A 71 -9.05 5.01 3.27
N LEU A 72 -10.07 5.47 2.52
CA LEU A 72 -11.07 4.61 1.90
C LEU A 72 -10.43 3.60 0.94
N PHE A 73 -9.62 4.07 -0.02
CA PHE A 73 -8.95 3.20 -0.98
C PHE A 73 -7.91 2.28 -0.31
N ALA A 74 -7.20 2.78 0.70
CA ALA A 74 -6.28 1.97 1.50
C ALA A 74 -7.02 0.81 2.20
N GLY A 75 -8.15 1.10 2.84
CA GLY A 75 -9.01 0.09 3.49
C GLY A 75 -9.55 -0.95 2.50
N ILE A 76 -10.05 -0.51 1.34
CA ILE A 76 -10.53 -1.41 0.28
C ILE A 76 -9.39 -2.33 -0.18
N GLY A 77 -8.21 -1.77 -0.49
CA GLY A 77 -7.05 -2.54 -0.93
C GLY A 77 -6.61 -3.57 0.10
N LEU A 78 -6.58 -3.18 1.38
CA LEU A 78 -6.19 -4.08 2.45
C LEU A 78 -7.19 -5.23 2.63
N ILE A 79 -8.49 -4.93 2.77
CA ILE A 79 -9.53 -5.96 2.93
C ILE A 79 -9.47 -6.94 1.75
N SER A 80 -9.27 -6.42 0.53
CA SER A 80 -9.12 -7.24 -0.67
C SER A 80 -7.88 -8.13 -0.61
N MET A 81 -6.74 -7.66 -0.09
CA MET A 81 -5.54 -8.49 0.10
C MET A 81 -5.76 -9.60 1.12
N TYR A 82 -6.36 -9.33 2.27
CA TYR A 82 -6.64 -10.37 3.28
C TYR A 82 -7.59 -11.44 2.73
N ILE A 83 -8.67 -11.03 2.06
CA ILE A 83 -9.57 -11.96 1.37
C ILE A 83 -8.83 -12.71 0.24
N GLY A 84 -7.87 -12.07 -0.41
CA GLY A 84 -7.01 -12.69 -1.43
C GLY A 84 -6.09 -13.76 -0.85
N PHE A 85 -5.44 -13.48 0.29
CA PHE A 85 -4.55 -14.42 0.99
C PHE A 85 -5.26 -15.72 1.36
N SER A 86 -6.56 -15.68 1.67
CA SER A 86 -7.34 -16.90 1.95
C SER A 86 -7.77 -17.67 0.69
N GLN A 87 -7.55 -17.14 -0.52
CA GLN A 87 -8.06 -17.71 -1.77
C GLN A 87 -6.96 -18.10 -2.77
N ALA A 88 -5.77 -17.51 -2.67
CA ALA A 88 -4.67 -17.74 -3.60
C ALA A 88 -3.32 -17.68 -2.86
N SER A 89 -2.24 -18.06 -3.53
CA SER A 89 -0.92 -18.02 -2.93
C SER A 89 -0.55 -16.60 -2.48
N THR A 90 0.05 -16.49 -1.29
CA THR A 90 0.50 -15.22 -0.72
C THR A 90 1.40 -14.46 -1.69
N THR A 91 2.29 -15.17 -2.39
CA THR A 91 3.19 -14.60 -3.40
C THR A 91 2.43 -13.93 -4.54
N LEU A 92 1.39 -14.57 -5.08
CA LEU A 92 0.60 -14.00 -6.17
C LEU A 92 -0.13 -12.74 -5.70
N VAL A 93 -0.84 -12.83 -4.58
CA VAL A 93 -1.66 -11.73 -4.05
C VAL A 93 -0.78 -10.54 -3.65
N SER A 94 0.35 -10.79 -2.98
CA SER A 94 1.31 -9.74 -2.59
C SER A 94 2.04 -9.11 -3.76
N THR A 95 2.42 -9.88 -4.79
CA THR A 95 3.06 -9.33 -5.99
C THR A 95 2.10 -8.43 -6.75
N LEU A 96 0.85 -8.84 -6.94
CA LEU A 96 -0.18 -8.00 -7.54
C LEU A 96 -0.48 -6.77 -6.69
N GLY A 97 -0.59 -6.93 -5.37
CA GLY A 97 -0.81 -5.82 -4.44
C GLY A 97 0.29 -4.78 -4.52
N ALA A 98 1.55 -5.20 -4.48
CA ALA A 98 2.72 -4.31 -4.53
C ALA A 98 2.81 -3.49 -5.83
N MET A 99 2.14 -3.93 -6.91
CA MET A 99 2.12 -3.23 -8.20
C MET A 99 1.22 -1.98 -8.22
N TYR A 100 0.65 -1.57 -7.08
CA TYR A 100 -0.12 -0.31 -7.01
C TYR A 100 0.67 0.89 -7.53
N PHE A 101 2.01 0.87 -7.52
CA PHE A 101 2.83 1.94 -8.09
C PHE A 101 2.65 2.09 -9.60
N VAL A 102 2.33 1.01 -10.34
CA VAL A 102 2.02 1.09 -11.77
C VAL A 102 0.71 1.83 -11.99
N VAL A 103 -0.32 1.49 -11.19
CA VAL A 103 -1.60 2.21 -11.23
C VAL A 103 -1.39 3.68 -10.89
N ALA A 104 -0.62 3.99 -9.84
CA ALA A 104 -0.29 5.35 -9.46
C ALA A 104 0.47 6.10 -10.58
N ALA A 105 1.40 5.43 -11.27
CA ALA A 105 2.13 6.02 -12.38
C ALA A 105 1.22 6.35 -13.57
N VAL A 106 0.29 5.45 -13.91
CA VAL A 106 -0.71 5.68 -14.97
C VAL A 106 -1.65 6.83 -14.59
N LEU A 107 -2.14 6.86 -13.35
CA LEU A 107 -2.98 7.95 -12.86
C LEU A 107 -2.23 9.29 -12.86
N GLY A 108 -0.94 9.30 -12.54
CA GLY A 108 -0.09 10.50 -12.64
C GLY A 108 -0.02 11.05 -14.06
N ILE A 109 0.15 10.17 -15.04
CA ILE A 109 0.16 10.57 -16.45
C ILE A 109 -1.21 11.10 -16.89
N VAL A 110 -2.28 10.35 -16.59
CA VAL A 110 -3.62 10.61 -17.15
C VAL A 110 -4.34 11.76 -16.43
N ILE A 111 -4.19 11.86 -15.10
CA ILE A 111 -4.96 12.80 -14.27
C ILE A 111 -4.11 14.02 -13.89
N LEU A 112 -2.85 13.80 -13.52
CA LEU A 112 -1.96 14.86 -13.05
C LEU A 112 -1.19 15.53 -14.20
N GLY A 113 -1.20 14.93 -15.39
CA GLY A 113 -0.54 15.45 -16.58
C GLY A 113 0.98 15.29 -16.53
N ASP A 114 1.49 14.30 -15.77
CA ASP A 114 2.92 14.03 -15.72
C ASP A 114 3.47 13.66 -17.11
N ASP A 115 4.67 14.15 -17.44
CA ASP A 115 5.36 13.77 -18.67
C ASP A 115 5.65 12.27 -18.74
N VAL A 116 5.40 11.70 -19.93
CA VAL A 116 5.74 10.32 -20.25
C VAL A 116 7.17 10.28 -20.78
N THR A 117 8.10 9.85 -19.94
CA THR A 117 9.47 9.56 -20.38
C THR A 117 9.62 8.11 -20.82
N ILE A 118 10.52 7.86 -21.77
CA ILE A 118 10.86 6.50 -22.23
C ILE A 118 11.30 5.63 -21.03
N THR A 119 12.05 6.21 -20.10
CA THR A 119 12.50 5.52 -18.88
C THR A 119 11.33 5.07 -18.01
N ARG A 120 10.35 5.94 -17.76
CA ARG A 120 9.17 5.61 -16.93
C ARG A 120 8.32 4.52 -17.60
N PHE A 121 8.09 4.65 -18.90
CA PHE A 121 7.37 3.64 -19.69
C PHE A 121 8.06 2.27 -19.63
N THR A 122 9.38 2.26 -19.81
CA THR A 122 10.20 1.04 -19.76
C THR A 122 10.16 0.39 -18.37
N GLY A 123 10.22 1.19 -17.30
CA GLY A 123 10.09 0.70 -15.93
C GLY A 123 8.73 0.05 -15.66
N ILE A 124 7.64 0.65 -16.14
CA ILE A 124 6.28 0.07 -16.03
C ILE A 124 6.21 -1.26 -16.81
N ALA A 125 6.74 -1.30 -18.03
CA ALA A 125 6.76 -2.53 -18.84
C ALA A 125 7.52 -3.66 -18.13
N PHE A 126 8.69 -3.37 -17.57
CA PHE A 126 9.44 -4.37 -16.78
C PHE A 126 8.70 -4.81 -15.53
N ALA A 127 8.01 -3.90 -14.84
CA ALA A 127 7.19 -4.27 -13.69
C ALA A 127 6.07 -5.25 -14.10
N CYS A 128 5.37 -4.99 -15.20
CA CYS A 128 4.36 -5.90 -15.74
C CYS A 128 4.94 -7.27 -16.13
N LEU A 129 6.11 -7.28 -16.77
CA LEU A 129 6.82 -8.53 -17.10
C LEU A 129 7.19 -9.32 -15.85
N SER A 130 7.67 -8.66 -14.80
CA SER A 130 8.00 -9.31 -13.52
C SER A 130 6.79 -10.01 -12.90
N ILE A 131 5.58 -9.42 -12.96
CA ILE A 131 4.36 -10.13 -12.50
C ILE A 131 4.21 -11.44 -13.27
N ILE A 132 4.25 -11.39 -14.60
CA ILE A 132 4.01 -12.56 -15.45
C ILE A 132 4.99 -13.68 -15.10
N LEU A 133 6.24 -13.33 -14.80
CA LEU A 133 7.28 -14.29 -14.42
C LEU A 133 7.08 -14.84 -13.01
N ILE A 134 6.64 -14.03 -12.05
CA ILE A 134 6.45 -14.43 -10.64
C ILE A 134 5.14 -15.23 -10.45
N THR A 135 4.13 -14.96 -11.28
CA THR A 135 2.79 -15.56 -11.15
C THR A 135 2.60 -16.85 -11.94
N ARG A 136 3.61 -17.31 -12.67
CA ARG A 136 3.64 -18.62 -13.35
C ARG A 136 4.46 -19.63 -12.57
#